data_AF-A0A0C3FLS7-F1
#
_entry.id   AF-A0A0C3FLS7-F1
#
_cell.length_a   1.000
_cell.length_b   1.000
_cell.length_c   1.000
_cell.angle_alpha   90.00
_cell.angle_beta   90.00
_cell.angle_gamma   90.00
#
_symmetry.space_group_name_H-M   'P 1'
#
loop_
_entity.id
_entity.type
_entity.pdbx_description
1 polymer ?
#
loop_
_entity_poly.entity_id
_entity_poly.type
_entity_poly.pdbx_seq_one_letter_code
_entity_poly.pdbx_strand_id
1 'polypeptide(L)' 'SSGSFEIASFLIDKNAKVDEPDGSGWTPLHIAASAGREDVVRYLVGADANVNAKNDKGLTPL' A
#
# COMPACT_ATOMS: atom_id res chain seq x y z
N SER A 1 16.40 -0.92 2.14
CA SER A 1 15.09 -1.51 2.49
C SER A 1 14.31 -0.52 3.34
N SER A 2 14.82 -0.14 4.51
CA SER A 2 14.86 1.28 4.86
C SER A 2 15.37 2.15 3.68
N GLY A 3 14.87 3.35 3.40
CA GLY A 3 13.82 4.09 4.11
C GLY A 3 12.46 4.18 3.43
N SER A 4 12.11 3.33 2.46
CA SER A 4 10.73 3.35 1.92
C SER A 4 9.70 2.86 2.96
N PHE A 5 10.12 2.01 3.89
CA PHE A 5 9.35 1.70 5.09
C PHE A 5 9.17 2.96 5.96
N GLU A 6 10.26 3.62 6.38
CA GLU A 6 10.17 4.83 7.21
C GLU A 6 9.36 5.97 6.53
N ILE A 7 9.41 6.11 5.21
CA ILE A 7 8.57 7.06 4.46
C ILE A 7 7.10 6.64 4.51
N ALA A 8 6.78 5.37 4.26
CA ALA A 8 5.41 4.86 4.30
C ALA A 8 4.79 5.00 5.71
N SER A 9 5.54 4.66 6.76
CA SER A 9 5.09 4.82 8.14
C SER A 9 4.92 6.29 8.51
N PHE A 10 5.88 7.15 8.17
CA PHE A 10 5.78 8.59 8.42
C PHE A 10 4.55 9.22 7.74
N LEU A 11 4.20 8.82 6.51
CA LEU A 11 3.02 9.34 5.82
C LEU A 11 1.71 8.91 6.52
N ILE A 12 1.62 7.65 6.95
CA ILE A 12 0.44 7.14 7.66
C ILE A 12 0.32 7.76 9.06
N ASP A 13 1.44 7.97 9.76
CA ASP A 13 1.52 8.77 11.00
C ASP A 13 1.18 10.26 10.81
N LYS A 14 1.07 10.73 9.56
CA LYS A 14 0.54 12.06 9.17
C LYS A 14 -0.87 11.99 8.58
N ASN A 15 -1.62 10.95 8.93
CA ASN A 15 -3.00 10.71 8.53
C ASN A 15 -3.18 10.53 7.01
N ALA A 16 -2.16 10.08 6.29
CA ALA A 16 -2.36 9.56 4.94
C ALA A 16 -3.30 8.35 5.00
N LYS A 17 -4.31 8.33 4.12
CA LYS A 17 -5.23 7.19 4.01
C LYS A 17 -4.49 5.99 3.42
N VAL A 18 -4.56 4.85 4.10
CA VAL A 18 -3.83 3.62 3.74
C VAL A 18 -4.21 3.08 2.35
N ASP A 19 -5.45 3.29 1.91
CA ASP A 19 -6.05 2.76 0.68
C ASP A 19 -6.38 3.84 -0.37
N GLU A 20 -5.87 5.08 -0.26
CA GLU A 20 -6.11 6.09 -1.31
C GLU A 20 -5.51 5.62 -2.65
N PRO A 21 -6.32 5.41 -3.71
CA PRO A 21 -5.83 4.89 -4.96
C PRO A 21 -5.22 6.00 -5.83
N ASP A 22 -4.34 5.61 -6.74
CA ASP A 22 -3.97 6.46 -7.87
C ASP A 22 -5.09 6.57 -8.93
N GLY A 23 -4.84 7.36 -9.98
CA GLY A 23 -5.77 7.53 -11.11
C GLY A 23 -5.96 6.31 -12.01
N SER A 24 -5.52 5.12 -11.59
CA SER A 24 -5.79 3.82 -12.22
C SER A 24 -6.28 2.77 -11.21
N GLY A 25 -6.67 3.20 -10.01
CA GLY A 25 -7.17 2.34 -8.94
C GLY A 25 -6.10 1.61 -8.12
N TRP A 26 -4.80 1.91 -8.29
CA TRP A 26 -3.74 1.23 -7.54
C TRP A 26 -3.59 1.84 -6.15
N THR A 27 -3.91 1.06 -5.12
CA THR A 27 -3.64 1.42 -3.72
C THR A 27 -2.14 1.23 -3.39
N PRO A 28 -1.62 1.86 -2.31
CA PRO A 28 -0.25 1.64 -1.84
C PRO A 28 0.12 0.16 -1.66
N LEU A 29 -0.85 -0.69 -1.29
CA LEU A 29 -0.63 -2.12 -1.11
C LEU A 29 -0.34 -2.85 -2.44
N HIS A 30 -1.00 -2.46 -3.55
CA HIS A 30 -0.68 -3.01 -4.87
C HIS A 30 0.76 -2.65 -5.29
N ILE A 31 1.17 -1.40 -5.05
CA ILE A 31 2.52 -0.91 -5.38
C ILE A 31 3.58 -1.63 -4.53
N ALA A 32 3.33 -1.79 -3.22
CA ALA A 32 4.23 -2.48 -2.31
C ALA A 32 4.39 -3.97 -2.66
N ALA A 33 3.29 -4.67 -2.98
CA ALA A 33 3.31 -6.07 -3.39
C ALA A 33 4.04 -6.27 -4.73
N SER A 34 3.70 -5.48 -5.75
CA SER A 34 4.35 -5.50 -7.07
C SER A 34 5.86 -5.21 -7.01
N ALA A 35 6.29 -4.38 -6.05
CA ALA A 35 7.69 -4.07 -5.81
C ALA A 35 8.43 -5.04 -4.86
N GLY A 36 7.78 -6.12 -4.39
CA GLY A 36 8.37 -7.10 -3.47
C GLY A 36 8.71 -6.53 -2.09
N ARG A 37 8.02 -5.46 -1.66
CA ARG A 37 8.32 -4.70 -0.43
C ARG A 37 7.62 -5.29 0.78
N GLU A 38 8.08 -6.47 1.21
CA GLU A 38 7.52 -7.19 2.36
C GLU A 38 7.40 -6.31 3.63
N ASP A 39 8.39 -5.44 3.87
CA ASP A 39 8.41 -4.46 4.95
C ASP A 39 7.21 -3.50 4.89
N VAL A 40 6.95 -2.91 3.73
CA VAL A 40 5.82 -2.00 3.49
C VAL A 40 4.49 -2.76 3.46
N VAL A 41 4.43 -3.95 2.83
CA VAL A 41 3.23 -4.80 2.78
C VAL A 41 2.76 -5.16 4.19
N ARG A 42 3.65 -5.64 5.07
CA ARG A 42 3.31 -5.97 6.46
C ARG A 42 2.79 -4.76 7.23
N TYR A 43 3.37 -3.58 7.02
CA TYR A 43 2.93 -2.35 7.67
C TYR A 43 1.54 -1.91 7.19
N LEU A 44 1.31 -1.88 5.87
CA LEU A 44 0.01 -1.51 5.30
C LEU A 44 -1.11 -2.46 5.75
N VAL A 45 -0.86 -3.77 5.75
CA VAL A 45 -1.83 -4.77 6.26
C VAL A 45 -2.06 -4.60 7.77
N GLY A 46 -1.04 -4.24 8.54
CA GLY A 46 -1.17 -3.89 9.96
C GLY A 46 -1.88 -2.55 10.23
N ALA A 47 -2.05 -1.72 9.19
CA ALA A 47 -2.79 -0.46 9.20
C ALA A 47 -4.16 -0.59 8.49
N ASP A 48 -4.73 -1.80 8.50
CA ASP A 48 -6.05 -2.16 7.94
C ASP A 48 -6.24 -1.90 6.43
N ALA A 49 -5.16 -1.92 5.64
CA ALA A 49 -5.24 -1.86 4.17
C ALA A 49 -6.09 -3.01 3.59
N ASN A 50 -6.97 -2.71 2.64
CA ASN A 50 -7.81 -3.69 1.99
C ASN A 50 -7.00 -4.61 1.06
N VAL A 51 -6.64 -5.79 1.57
CA VAL A 51 -5.92 -6.85 0.83
C VAL A 51 -6.66 -7.37 -0.40
N ASN A 52 -7.97 -7.11 -0.50
CA ASN A 52 -8.82 -7.48 -1.65
C ASN A 52 -9.25 -6.25 -2.46
N ALA A 53 -8.59 -5.10 -2.29
CA ALA A 53 -8.81 -3.93 -3.14
C ALA A 53 -8.62 -4.33 -4.61
N LYS A 54 -9.44 -3.75 -5.49
CA LYS A 54 -9.33 -3.97 -6.94
C LYS A 54 -9.07 -2.65 -7.63
N ASN A 55 -8.04 -2.62 -8.45
CA ASN A 55 -7.81 -1.49 -9.36
C ASN A 55 -8.83 -1.50 -10.52
N ASP A 56 -8.75 -0.51 -11.41
CA ASP A 56 -9.71 -0.33 -12.52
C ASP A 56 -9.70 -1.49 -13.53
N LYS A 57 -8.68 -2.35 -13.49
CA LYS A 57 -8.55 -3.57 -14.30
C LYS A 57 -9.04 -4.83 -13.58
N GLY A 58 -9.57 -4.68 -12.35
CA GLY A 58 -10.05 -5.79 -11.51
C GLY A 58 -8.93 -6.61 -10.84
N LEU A 59 -7.67 -6.19 -10.95
CA LEU A 59 -6.52 -6.85 -10.34
C LEU A 59 -6.46 -6.53 -8.85
N THR A 60 -6.05 -7.52 -8.06
CA THR A 60 -5.73 -7.40 -6.63
C THR A 60 -4.27 -7.01 -6.40
N PRO A 61 -3.85 -6.71 -5.15
CA PRO A 61 -2.43 -6.58 -4.79
C PRO A 61 -1.62 -7.87 -5.00
N LEU A 62 -2.29 -9.03 -4.96
CA LEU A 62 -1.78 -10.34 -5.38
C LEU A 62 -2.15 -10.61 -6.85
#